data_AF-A0A929W553-F1
#
_entry.id   AF-A0A929W553-F1
#
_cell.length_a   1.000
_cell.length_b   1.000
_cell.length_c   1.000
_cell.angle_alpha   90.00
_cell.angle_beta   90.00
_cell.angle_gamma   90.00
#
_symmetry.space_group_name_H-M   'P 1'
#
loop_
_entity.id
_entity.type
_entity.pdbx_description
1 polymer ?
#
loop_
_entity_poly.entity_id
_entity_poly.type
_entity_poly.pdbx_seq_one_letter_code
_entity_poly.pdbx_strand_id
1 'polypeptide(L)'
;MAREIFYHGSSQLFDEFDMSHALEGDGKVKFGYGAYVTSNFATAALYAGKSNHSGHYYVYTVEVPEKKADNFISHRYPVEASLLEKVEGKLGKVTKEKYLENAGKSFRKYIALALSGKHIPDNPENAKPSVAEEKAASEFLLSLGIDFIEWPQGAWKKPWKQTNRAILDEKSIKILKIEEVELAPKGKKGTLELIDGSQKTIFEAK
;
A
#
# COMPACT_ATOMS: atom_id res chain seq x y z
N MET A 1 4.68 -20.74 -3.47
CA MET A 1 4.77 -19.45 -4.17
C MET A 1 5.84 -18.64 -3.48
N ALA A 2 6.73 -17.97 -4.20
CA ALA A 2 7.76 -17.12 -3.60
C ALA A 2 7.11 -15.91 -2.90
N ARG A 3 7.73 -15.46 -1.81
CA ARG A 3 7.22 -14.45 -0.87
C ARG A 3 8.32 -13.46 -0.54
N GLU A 4 7.94 -12.23 -0.24
CA GLU A 4 8.85 -11.18 0.25
C GLU A 4 8.45 -10.74 1.65
N ILE A 5 9.45 -10.33 2.45
CA ILE A 5 9.24 -9.84 3.82
C ILE A 5 9.03 -8.33 3.82
N PHE A 6 7.92 -7.92 4.43
CA PHE A 6 7.55 -6.53 4.65
C PHE A 6 7.09 -6.32 6.10
N TYR A 7 6.82 -5.07 6.46
CA TYR A 7 6.38 -4.68 7.79
C TYR A 7 5.08 -3.87 7.74
N HIS A 8 4.18 -4.13 8.69
CA HIS A 8 2.98 -3.33 8.92
C HIS A 8 2.99 -2.79 10.34
N GLY A 9 2.46 -1.57 10.54
CA GLY A 9 2.40 -0.94 11.86
C GLY A 9 0.97 -0.61 12.25
N SER A 10 0.56 -1.00 13.45
CA SER A 10 -0.78 -0.72 13.98
C SER A 10 -0.73 -0.46 15.49
N SER A 11 -1.66 0.34 15.98
CA SER A 11 -1.92 0.49 17.42
C SER A 11 -2.86 -0.59 17.97
N GLN A 12 -3.42 -1.42 17.08
CA GLN A 12 -4.30 -2.53 17.39
C GLN A 12 -3.56 -3.84 17.25
N LEU A 13 -3.83 -4.76 18.18
CA LEU A 13 -3.33 -6.14 18.13
C LEU A 13 -4.35 -7.02 17.41
N PHE A 14 -3.93 -7.72 16.37
CA PHE A 14 -4.74 -8.66 15.61
C PHE A 14 -3.89 -9.85 15.15
N ASP A 15 -4.53 -10.96 14.80
CA ASP A 15 -3.90 -12.19 14.33
C ASP A 15 -4.03 -12.42 12.82
N GLU A 16 -4.93 -11.68 12.16
CA GLU A 16 -5.09 -11.67 10.71
C GLU A 16 -5.42 -10.28 10.15
N PHE A 17 -5.07 -10.05 8.88
CA PHE A 17 -5.51 -8.84 8.18
C PHE A 17 -6.96 -9.00 7.76
N ASP A 18 -7.80 -8.08 8.19
CA ASP A 18 -9.19 -7.99 7.77
C ASP A 18 -9.50 -6.60 7.21
N MET A 19 -9.80 -6.54 5.92
CA MET A 19 -10.12 -5.29 5.23
C MET A 19 -11.58 -4.84 5.46
N SER A 20 -12.41 -5.62 6.15
CA SER A 20 -13.72 -5.17 6.63
C SER A 20 -13.60 -3.98 7.60
N HIS A 21 -12.52 -3.96 8.38
CA HIS A 21 -12.15 -2.88 9.30
C HIS A 21 -11.27 -1.79 8.68
N ALA A 22 -11.05 -1.83 7.35
CA ALA A 22 -10.23 -0.84 6.68
C ALA A 22 -10.82 0.58 6.87
N LEU A 23 -9.97 1.52 7.30
CA LEU A 23 -10.29 2.93 7.55
C LEU A 23 -11.09 3.23 8.82
N GLU A 24 -11.23 2.27 9.74
CA GLU A 24 -11.76 2.56 11.09
C GLU A 24 -10.77 3.36 11.95
N GLY A 25 -9.47 3.37 11.59
CA GLY A 25 -8.46 4.26 12.17
C GLY A 25 -8.12 5.46 11.28
N ASP A 26 -6.98 6.14 11.56
CA ASP A 26 -6.51 7.33 10.83
C ASP A 26 -5.96 7.05 9.40
N GLY A 27 -6.21 5.84 8.88
CA GLY A 27 -5.77 5.41 7.57
C GLY A 27 -6.39 6.27 6.47
N LYS A 28 -5.57 6.72 5.51
CA LYS A 28 -6.03 7.40 4.30
C LYS A 28 -5.68 6.58 3.07
N VAL A 29 -6.63 6.44 2.15
CA VAL A 29 -6.44 5.78 0.84
C VAL A 29 -5.64 6.68 -0.11
N LYS A 30 -4.37 6.94 0.21
CA LYS A 30 -3.53 7.89 -0.53
C LYS A 30 -2.92 7.25 -1.79
N PHE A 31 -2.57 5.97 -1.71
CA PHE A 31 -1.80 5.28 -2.74
C PHE A 31 -2.54 4.12 -3.41
N GLY A 32 -3.83 3.95 -3.11
CA GLY A 32 -4.65 2.81 -3.51
C GLY A 32 -5.32 2.18 -2.28
N TYR A 33 -6.38 1.40 -2.48
CA TYR A 33 -7.07 0.70 -1.41
C TYR A 33 -6.44 -0.69 -1.23
N GLY A 34 -6.11 -1.05 0.01
CA GLY A 34 -5.38 -2.28 0.32
C GLY A 34 -4.69 -2.20 1.67
N ALA A 35 -4.12 -3.31 2.12
CA ALA A 35 -3.33 -3.39 3.34
C ALA A 35 -1.93 -2.79 3.10
N TYR A 36 -1.57 -1.76 3.87
CA TYR A 36 -0.34 -1.00 3.65
C TYR A 36 0.83 -1.63 4.39
N VAL A 37 1.87 -1.97 3.65
CA VAL A 37 3.10 -2.54 4.17
C VAL A 37 4.30 -1.75 3.67
N THR A 38 5.41 -1.79 4.40
CA THR A 38 6.65 -1.09 4.08
C THR A 38 7.85 -2.02 4.21
N SER A 39 8.87 -1.85 3.36
CA SER A 39 10.11 -2.62 3.45
C SER A 39 11.03 -2.13 4.60
N ASN A 40 10.57 -1.19 5.43
CA ASN A 40 11.36 -0.55 6.49
C ASN A 40 10.64 -0.67 7.85
N PHE A 41 11.23 -1.46 8.76
CA PHE A 41 10.68 -1.71 10.10
C PHE A 41 10.41 -0.42 10.89
N ALA A 42 11.39 0.48 10.97
CA ALA A 42 11.25 1.73 11.72
C ALA A 42 10.10 2.58 11.15
N THR A 43 9.91 2.57 9.84
CA THR A 43 8.77 3.24 9.21
C THR A 43 7.44 2.62 9.62
N ALA A 44 7.35 1.29 9.70
CA ALA A 44 6.15 0.61 10.22
C ALA A 44 5.86 1.01 11.68
N ALA A 45 6.88 1.04 12.55
CA ALA A 45 6.72 1.50 13.93
C ALA A 45 6.13 2.93 14.00
N LEU A 46 6.60 3.85 13.15
CA LEU A 46 6.05 5.20 13.07
C LEU A 46 4.58 5.24 12.62
N TYR A 47 4.16 4.30 11.76
CA TYR A 47 2.75 4.19 11.37
C TYR A 47 1.88 3.70 12.53
N ALA A 48 2.37 2.77 13.35
CA ALA A 48 1.66 2.33 14.56
C ALA A 48 1.37 3.49 15.52
N GLY A 49 2.30 4.45 15.61
CA GLY A 49 2.18 5.65 16.45
C GLY A 49 1.22 6.74 15.96
N LYS A 50 0.65 6.63 14.75
CA LYS A 50 -0.22 7.70 14.21
C LYS A 50 -1.59 7.73 14.84
N SER A 51 -2.20 6.56 15.02
CA SER A 51 -3.46 6.39 15.73
C SER A 51 -3.15 6.35 17.23
N ASN A 52 -3.16 7.49 17.89
CA ASN A 52 -2.61 7.66 19.24
C ASN A 52 -3.57 7.18 20.34
N HIS A 53 -4.17 5.99 20.18
CA HIS A 53 -5.39 5.60 20.91
C HIS A 53 -5.15 4.67 22.11
N SER A 54 -4.08 3.88 22.12
CA SER A 54 -3.88 2.81 23.12
C SER A 54 -2.58 2.90 23.92
N GLY A 55 -1.58 3.69 23.47
CA GLY A 55 -0.23 3.69 24.06
C GLY A 55 0.59 2.43 23.76
N HIS A 56 0.02 1.46 23.04
CA HIS A 56 0.69 0.26 22.56
C HIS A 56 0.89 0.35 21.05
N TYR A 57 2.07 -0.03 20.59
CA TYR A 57 2.45 0.04 19.18
C TYR A 57 3.00 -1.30 18.72
N TYR A 58 2.41 -1.86 17.68
CA TYR A 58 2.76 -3.17 17.17
C TYR A 58 3.35 -3.05 15.77
N VAL A 59 4.45 -3.76 15.54
CA VAL A 59 5.04 -3.97 14.22
C VAL A 59 4.91 -5.44 13.85
N TYR A 60 4.27 -5.68 12.72
CA TYR A 60 4.04 -6.98 12.15
C TYR A 60 5.08 -7.24 11.07
N THR A 61 5.86 -8.31 11.21
CA THR A 61 6.64 -8.88 10.11
C THR A 61 5.73 -9.79 9.32
N VAL A 62 5.60 -9.54 8.02
CA VAL A 62 4.64 -10.22 7.16
C VAL A 62 5.27 -10.75 5.88
N GLU A 63 4.79 -11.90 5.42
CA GLU A 63 5.00 -12.35 4.05
C GLU A 63 3.93 -11.77 3.15
N VAL A 64 4.36 -11.22 2.02
CA VAL A 64 3.48 -10.73 0.95
C VAL A 64 3.84 -11.40 -0.38
N PRO A 65 2.97 -11.33 -1.40
CA PRO A 65 3.31 -11.80 -2.74
C PRO A 65 4.63 -11.21 -3.24
N GLU A 66 5.49 -12.05 -3.80
CA GLU A 66 6.71 -11.60 -4.46
C GLU A 66 6.38 -10.75 -5.68
N LYS A 67 7.18 -9.71 -5.91
CA LYS A 67 7.12 -8.91 -7.12
C LYS A 67 7.55 -9.69 -8.36
N LYS A 68 6.63 -9.82 -9.30
CA LYS A 68 6.85 -10.32 -10.66
C LYS A 68 6.65 -9.20 -11.65
N ALA A 69 6.95 -9.43 -12.93
CA ALA A 69 6.81 -8.40 -13.95
C ALA A 69 5.36 -7.92 -14.12
N ASP A 70 4.37 -8.78 -13.89
CA ASP A 70 2.99 -8.60 -14.33
C ASP A 70 1.94 -8.56 -13.20
N ASN A 71 2.36 -8.61 -11.93
CA ASN A 71 1.46 -8.68 -10.77
C ASN A 71 1.42 -7.41 -9.92
N PHE A 72 1.93 -6.28 -10.41
CA PHE A 72 1.93 -5.02 -9.68
C PHE A 72 1.74 -3.83 -10.60
N ILE A 73 1.31 -2.71 -10.01
CA ILE A 73 1.48 -1.38 -10.63
C ILE A 73 2.36 -0.52 -9.73
N SER A 74 3.27 0.27 -10.32
CA SER A 74 4.09 1.21 -9.57
C SER A 74 3.66 2.64 -9.84
N HIS A 75 3.57 3.44 -8.78
CA HIS A 75 3.31 4.87 -8.88
C HIS A 75 4.34 5.63 -9.73
N ARG A 76 5.52 5.05 -9.97
CA ARG A 76 6.64 5.75 -10.60
C ARG A 76 7.11 5.15 -11.91
N TYR A 77 6.57 4.00 -12.30
CA TYR A 77 6.91 3.35 -13.56
C TYR A 77 5.71 3.25 -14.50
N PRO A 78 5.95 3.13 -15.81
CA PRO A 78 4.98 2.69 -16.80
C PRO A 78 4.21 1.44 -16.36
N VAL A 79 2.96 1.34 -16.81
CA VAL A 79 2.16 0.13 -16.64
C VAL A 79 2.50 -0.83 -17.77
N GLU A 80 2.62 -2.11 -17.44
CA GLU A 80 2.89 -3.16 -18.42
C GLU A 80 1.83 -3.20 -19.53
N ALA A 81 2.27 -3.38 -20.76
CA ALA A 81 1.40 -3.35 -21.94
C ALA A 81 0.27 -4.38 -21.86
N SER A 82 0.56 -5.57 -21.31
CA SER A 82 -0.42 -6.64 -21.12
C SER A 82 -1.55 -6.24 -20.16
N LEU A 83 -1.25 -5.46 -19.11
CA LEU A 83 -2.28 -4.94 -18.21
C LEU A 83 -3.11 -3.85 -18.90
N LEU A 84 -2.48 -2.96 -19.68
CA LEU A 84 -3.20 -1.96 -20.46
C LEU A 84 -4.23 -2.61 -21.39
N GLU A 85 -3.83 -3.64 -22.14
CA GLU A 85 -4.72 -4.38 -23.05
C GLU A 85 -5.89 -5.06 -22.32
N LYS A 86 -5.63 -5.67 -21.15
CA LYS A 86 -6.68 -6.24 -20.30
C LYS A 86 -7.68 -5.19 -19.83
N VAL A 87 -7.20 -4.00 -19.45
CA VAL A 87 -8.05 -2.89 -19.00
C VAL A 87 -8.83 -2.30 -20.18
N GLU A 88 -8.19 -2.12 -21.34
CA GLU A 88 -8.85 -1.65 -22.56
C GLU A 88 -10.00 -2.56 -22.99
N GLY A 89 -9.79 -3.87 -22.94
CA GLY A 89 -10.81 -4.86 -23.25
C GLY A 89 -12.02 -4.81 -22.31
N LYS A 90 -11.86 -4.32 -21.07
CA LYS A 90 -12.94 -4.24 -20.08
C LYS A 90 -13.58 -2.85 -19.96
N LEU A 91 -12.80 -1.77 -20.08
CA LEU A 91 -13.24 -0.39 -19.81
C LEU A 91 -13.30 0.49 -21.07
N GLY A 92 -12.86 0.00 -22.22
CA GLY A 92 -12.76 0.77 -23.46
C GLY A 92 -11.41 1.48 -23.62
N LYS A 93 -11.30 2.35 -24.63
CA LYS A 93 -10.00 2.83 -25.13
C LYS A 93 -9.19 3.60 -24.08
N VAL A 94 -8.00 3.08 -23.79
CA VAL A 94 -6.89 3.72 -23.07
C VAL A 94 -5.85 4.10 -24.13
N THR A 95 -5.14 5.23 -23.99
CA THR A 95 -4.09 5.63 -24.95
C THR A 95 -2.72 5.47 -24.31
N LYS A 96 -1.84 4.67 -24.91
CA LYS A 96 -0.51 4.32 -24.38
C LYS A 96 0.36 5.56 -24.12
N GLU A 97 0.18 6.61 -24.92
CA GLU A 97 0.92 7.88 -24.83
C GLU A 97 0.62 8.65 -23.55
N LYS A 98 -0.57 8.46 -22.94
CA LYS A 98 -0.98 9.21 -21.72
C LYS A 98 -0.23 8.79 -20.45
N TYR A 99 0.59 7.74 -20.50
CA TYR A 99 1.17 7.12 -19.30
C TYR A 99 2.71 7.13 -19.27
N LEU A 100 3.36 7.98 -20.06
CA LEU A 100 4.83 7.94 -20.23
C LEU A 100 5.63 8.41 -19.01
N GLU A 101 5.03 9.08 -18.03
CA GLU A 101 5.68 9.46 -16.76
C GLU A 101 4.77 9.18 -15.54
N ASN A 102 5.24 8.34 -14.59
CA ASN A 102 4.50 7.94 -13.37
C ASN A 102 3.16 7.17 -13.62
N ALA A 103 3.10 6.34 -14.67
CA ALA A 103 1.88 5.68 -15.16
C ALA A 103 1.00 5.03 -14.09
N GLY A 104 1.53 4.24 -13.16
CA GLY A 104 0.68 3.48 -12.25
C GLY A 104 -0.18 4.37 -11.35
N LYS A 105 0.29 5.58 -11.00
CA LYS A 105 -0.51 6.52 -10.20
C LYS A 105 -1.65 7.13 -11.00
N SER A 106 -1.39 7.55 -12.23
CA SER A 106 -2.42 8.10 -13.11
C SER A 106 -3.39 7.01 -13.56
N PHE A 107 -2.87 5.82 -13.84
CA PHE A 107 -3.62 4.65 -14.28
C PHE A 107 -4.59 4.14 -13.21
N ARG A 108 -4.16 3.98 -11.95
CA ARG A 108 -5.07 3.57 -10.87
C ARG A 108 -6.24 4.56 -10.70
N LYS A 109 -5.96 5.86 -10.84
CA LYS A 109 -6.98 6.92 -10.74
C LYS A 109 -7.90 6.94 -11.94
N TYR A 110 -7.37 6.70 -13.14
CA TYR A 110 -8.18 6.49 -14.34
C TYR A 110 -9.17 5.34 -14.12
N ILE A 111 -8.72 4.17 -13.65
CA ILE A 111 -9.58 3.02 -13.38
C ILE A 111 -10.68 3.40 -12.39
N ALA A 112 -10.33 4.06 -11.29
CA ALA A 112 -11.29 4.50 -10.29
C ALA A 112 -12.40 5.40 -10.86
N LEU A 113 -12.04 6.35 -11.74
CA LEU A 113 -13.01 7.24 -12.39
C LEU A 113 -13.82 6.55 -13.50
N ALA A 114 -13.19 5.66 -14.26
CA ALA A 114 -13.83 4.92 -15.34
C ALA A 114 -14.91 3.98 -14.80
N LEU A 115 -14.62 3.26 -13.71
CA LEU A 115 -15.57 2.36 -13.06
C LEU A 115 -16.76 3.11 -12.44
N SER A 116 -16.57 4.37 -12.03
CA SER A 116 -17.65 5.19 -11.46
C SER A 116 -18.46 5.96 -12.50
N GLY A 117 -18.11 5.85 -13.79
CA GLY A 117 -18.75 6.59 -14.87
C GLY A 117 -18.54 8.11 -14.77
N LYS A 118 -17.55 8.57 -13.98
CA LYS A 118 -17.24 10.00 -13.84
C LYS A 118 -16.45 10.50 -15.04
N HIS A 119 -16.51 11.82 -15.24
CA HIS A 119 -15.63 12.48 -16.21
C HIS A 119 -14.16 12.19 -15.88
N ILE A 120 -13.44 11.70 -16.87
CA ILE A 120 -12.01 11.41 -16.79
C ILE A 120 -11.27 12.61 -17.37
N PRO A 121 -10.51 13.36 -16.55
CA PRO A 121 -9.71 14.46 -17.07
C PRO A 121 -8.55 13.93 -17.93
N ASP A 122 -8.01 14.77 -18.80
CA ASP A 122 -6.88 14.39 -19.65
C ASP A 122 -5.65 13.92 -18.85
N ASN A 123 -5.44 14.49 -17.66
CA ASN A 123 -4.46 14.03 -16.69
C ASN A 123 -5.14 13.62 -15.37
N PRO A 124 -5.38 12.31 -15.14
CA PRO A 124 -6.01 11.81 -13.92
C PRO A 124 -5.08 11.81 -12.70
N GLU A 125 -3.80 12.20 -12.81
CA GLU A 125 -2.85 12.16 -11.69
C GLU A 125 -3.32 12.96 -10.47
N ASN A 126 -4.01 14.08 -10.69
CA ASN A 126 -4.51 14.98 -9.64
C ASN A 126 -5.96 14.72 -9.25
N ALA A 127 -6.63 13.75 -9.89
CA ALA A 127 -7.98 13.35 -9.50
C ALA A 127 -8.01 12.88 -8.04
N LYS A 128 -9.14 13.06 -7.37
CA LYS A 128 -9.36 12.63 -5.99
C LYS A 128 -10.56 11.67 -5.95
N PRO A 129 -10.38 10.41 -6.41
CA PRO A 129 -11.44 9.42 -6.26
C PRO A 129 -11.77 9.26 -4.77
N SER A 130 -13.04 9.00 -4.48
CA SER A 130 -13.51 8.62 -3.17
C SER A 130 -12.95 7.25 -2.77
N VAL A 131 -13.05 6.92 -1.48
CA VAL A 131 -12.64 5.61 -0.96
C VAL A 131 -13.32 4.45 -1.70
N ALA A 132 -14.63 4.57 -1.98
CA ALA A 132 -15.37 3.53 -2.68
C ALA A 132 -14.84 3.32 -4.12
N GLU A 133 -14.45 4.40 -4.79
CA GLU A 133 -13.87 4.32 -6.15
C GLU A 133 -12.46 3.74 -6.12
N GLU A 134 -11.66 4.07 -5.12
CA GLU A 134 -10.33 3.47 -4.92
C GLU A 134 -10.43 1.98 -4.59
N LYS A 135 -11.44 1.58 -3.80
CA LYS A 135 -11.75 0.19 -3.50
C LYS A 135 -12.14 -0.57 -4.76
N ALA A 136 -13.10 -0.06 -5.53
CA ALA A 136 -13.53 -0.65 -6.79
C ALA A 136 -12.37 -0.79 -7.79
N ALA A 137 -11.49 0.20 -7.88
CA ALA A 137 -10.29 0.11 -8.72
C ALA A 137 -9.33 -0.99 -8.27
N SER A 138 -9.16 -1.17 -6.97
CA SER A 138 -8.28 -2.18 -6.39
C SER A 138 -8.84 -3.60 -6.59
N GLU A 139 -10.14 -3.79 -6.38
CA GLU A 139 -10.85 -5.04 -6.67
C GLU A 139 -10.79 -5.39 -8.16
N PHE A 140 -10.96 -4.39 -9.03
CA PHE A 140 -10.85 -4.57 -10.47
C PHE A 140 -9.42 -4.98 -10.89
N LEU A 141 -8.39 -4.32 -10.36
CA LEU A 141 -6.99 -4.67 -10.59
C LEU A 141 -6.67 -6.09 -10.09
N LEU A 142 -7.16 -6.45 -8.90
CA LEU A 142 -7.03 -7.80 -8.34
C LEU A 142 -7.66 -8.85 -9.28
N SER A 143 -8.84 -8.56 -9.85
CA SER A 143 -9.48 -9.44 -10.85
C SER A 143 -8.66 -9.65 -12.13
N LEU A 144 -7.63 -8.84 -12.37
CA LEU A 144 -6.74 -8.92 -13.53
C LEU A 144 -5.39 -9.58 -13.21
N GLY A 145 -5.19 -10.02 -11.96
CA GLY A 145 -3.98 -10.66 -11.47
C GLY A 145 -2.96 -9.68 -10.87
N ILE A 146 -3.38 -8.48 -10.47
CA ILE A 146 -2.52 -7.52 -9.79
C ILE A 146 -2.63 -7.73 -8.28
N ASP A 147 -1.52 -8.09 -7.65
CA ASP A 147 -1.46 -8.39 -6.22
C ASP A 147 -1.30 -7.13 -5.37
N PHE A 148 -0.60 -6.11 -5.88
CA PHE A 148 -0.31 -4.90 -5.11
C PHE A 148 0.00 -3.65 -5.93
N ILE A 149 -0.13 -2.49 -5.28
CA ILE A 149 0.29 -1.18 -5.78
C ILE A 149 1.54 -0.75 -5.01
N GLU A 150 2.62 -0.39 -5.71
CA GLU A 150 3.90 -0.03 -5.10
C GLU A 150 4.24 1.47 -5.25
N TRP A 151 4.87 2.05 -4.23
CA TRP A 151 5.51 3.37 -4.31
C TRP A 151 6.80 3.42 -3.49
N PRO A 152 7.76 4.32 -3.81
CA PRO A 152 8.98 4.49 -3.02
C PRO A 152 8.72 4.90 -1.58
N GLN A 153 9.54 4.39 -0.66
CA GLN A 153 9.65 4.89 0.71
C GLN A 153 10.67 6.04 0.74
N GLY A 154 10.34 7.15 1.40
CA GLY A 154 11.27 8.26 1.64
C GLY A 154 11.58 9.11 0.40
N ALA A 155 12.87 9.18 0.03
CA ALA A 155 13.36 10.11 -0.98
C ALA A 155 12.76 9.84 -2.36
N TRP A 156 12.14 10.87 -2.94
CA TRP A 156 11.52 10.82 -4.28
C TRP A 156 12.57 10.90 -5.41
N LYS A 157 13.84 10.61 -5.12
CA LYS A 157 15.00 10.62 -6.04
C LYS A 157 15.52 9.19 -6.25
N LYS A 158 15.84 8.84 -7.49
CA LYS A 158 16.35 7.51 -7.88
C LYS A 158 17.81 7.32 -7.43
N PRO A 159 18.28 6.07 -7.15
CA PRO A 159 17.52 4.82 -7.14
C PRO A 159 16.73 4.61 -5.83
N TRP A 160 15.51 4.06 -5.92
CA TRP A 160 14.69 3.75 -4.75
C TRP A 160 15.08 2.38 -4.18
N LYS A 161 15.66 2.37 -2.98
CA LYS A 161 16.09 1.14 -2.31
C LYS A 161 15.02 0.52 -1.40
N GLN A 162 14.02 1.31 -1.02
CA GLN A 162 12.94 0.90 -0.13
C GLN A 162 11.59 1.28 -0.75
N THR A 163 10.61 0.40 -0.59
CA THR A 163 9.28 0.59 -1.15
C THR A 163 8.20 0.33 -0.11
N ASN A 164 7.03 0.87 -0.38
CA ASN A 164 5.80 0.56 0.30
C ASN A 164 4.85 -0.09 -0.71
N ARG A 165 3.97 -0.95 -0.22
CA ARG A 165 2.96 -1.62 -1.04
C ARG A 165 1.59 -1.49 -0.37
N ALA A 166 0.57 -1.33 -1.20
CA ALA A 166 -0.81 -1.60 -0.82
C ALA A 166 -1.14 -2.98 -1.40
N ILE A 167 -1.22 -4.00 -0.55
CA ILE A 167 -1.60 -5.36 -0.94
C ILE A 167 -3.12 -5.38 -1.14
N LEU A 168 -3.58 -5.84 -2.30
CA LEU A 168 -4.99 -5.71 -2.71
C LEU A 168 -5.87 -6.83 -2.16
N ASP A 169 -5.29 -7.97 -1.80
CA ASP A 169 -5.95 -9.10 -1.15
C ASP A 169 -5.31 -9.36 0.21
N GLU A 170 -6.04 -9.10 1.29
CA GLU A 170 -5.57 -9.32 2.65
C GLU A 170 -5.21 -10.79 2.94
N LYS A 171 -5.89 -11.73 2.28
CA LYS A 171 -5.65 -13.18 2.46
C LYS A 171 -4.31 -13.62 1.89
N SER A 172 -3.72 -12.79 1.04
CA SER A 172 -2.38 -13.02 0.52
C SER A 172 -1.28 -12.66 1.54
N ILE A 173 -1.62 -12.01 2.66
CA ILE A 173 -0.68 -11.59 3.69
C ILE A 173 -0.64 -12.63 4.80
N LYS A 174 0.56 -13.06 5.19
CA LYS A 174 0.76 -13.94 6.34
C LYS A 174 1.59 -13.24 7.41
N ILE A 175 1.08 -13.18 8.63
CA ILE A 175 1.83 -12.66 9.79
C ILE A 175 2.83 -13.73 10.23
N LEU A 176 4.11 -13.36 10.28
CA LEU A 176 5.19 -14.21 10.77
C LEU A 176 5.60 -13.86 12.19
N LYS A 177 5.63 -12.58 12.53
CA LYS A 177 6.09 -12.11 13.84
C LYS A 177 5.37 -10.82 14.20
N ILE A 178 5.03 -10.65 15.47
CA ILE A 178 4.50 -9.41 16.01
C ILE A 178 5.43 -8.97 17.13
N GLU A 179 5.88 -7.72 17.03
CA GLU A 179 6.72 -7.06 18.02
C GLU A 179 5.98 -5.85 18.58
N GLU A 180 5.84 -5.79 19.89
CA GLU A 180 5.47 -4.56 20.58
C GLU A 180 6.72 -3.66 20.66
N VAL A 181 6.55 -2.36 20.38
CA VAL A 181 7.63 -1.38 20.33
C VAL A 181 7.29 -0.12 21.10
N GLU A 182 8.32 0.59 21.57
CA GLU A 182 8.15 1.88 22.21
C GLU A 182 8.52 3.02 21.26
N LEU A 183 7.76 4.12 21.33
CA LEU A 183 7.97 5.33 20.54
C LEU A 183 8.20 6.53 21.47
N ALA A 184 9.22 7.34 21.16
CA ALA A 184 9.52 8.57 21.88
C ALA A 184 9.40 9.80 20.96
N PRO A 185 8.97 10.97 21.49
CA PRO A 185 9.06 12.21 20.73
C PRO A 185 10.53 12.56 20.41
N LYS A 186 10.83 12.83 19.14
CA LYS A 186 12.11 13.36 18.69
C LYS A 186 12.02 14.86 18.38
N GLY A 187 12.89 15.62 19.04
CA GLY A 187 13.06 17.05 18.81
C GLY A 187 11.83 17.90 19.17
N LYS A 188 11.91 19.20 18.87
CA LYS A 188 10.90 20.19 19.28
C LYS A 188 9.54 20.08 18.56
N LYS A 189 9.46 19.29 17.49
CA LYS A 189 8.26 19.15 16.64
C LYS A 189 7.35 17.98 17.03
N GLY A 190 7.68 17.23 18.08
CA GLY A 190 6.84 16.12 18.57
C GLY A 190 6.68 14.97 17.58
N THR A 191 7.62 14.79 16.65
CA THR A 191 7.60 13.65 15.72
C THR A 191 8.04 12.40 16.46
N LEU A 192 7.25 11.34 16.45
CA LEU A 192 7.63 10.09 17.11
C LEU A 192 8.81 9.42 16.40
N GLU A 193 9.63 8.72 17.16
CA GLU A 193 10.69 7.84 16.71
C GLU A 193 10.69 6.54 17.50
N LEU A 194 11.09 5.46 16.82
CA LEU A 194 11.31 4.17 17.45
C LEU A 194 12.44 4.28 18.48
N ILE A 195 12.19 3.78 19.69
CA ILE A 195 13.24 3.60 20.69
C ILE A 195 14.03 2.35 20.30
N ASP A 196 15.29 2.52 19.92
CA ASP A 196 16.16 1.41 19.55
C ASP A 196 16.28 0.39 20.69
N GLY A 197 16.09 -0.90 20.37
CA GLY A 197 16.12 -1.99 21.35
C GLY A 197 14.82 -2.21 22.14
N SER A 198 13.76 -1.43 21.90
CA SER A 198 12.47 -1.61 22.57
C SER A 198 11.62 -2.78 22.03
N GLN A 199 12.08 -3.47 20.98
CA GLN A 199 11.31 -4.50 20.32
C GLN A 199 11.13 -5.71 21.24
N LYS A 200 9.88 -5.99 21.61
CA LYS A 200 9.50 -7.17 22.37
C LYS A 200 8.63 -8.06 21.49
N THR A 201 9.16 -9.24 21.13
CA THR A 201 8.37 -10.25 20.40
C THR A 201 7.23 -10.74 21.29
N ILE A 202 6.00 -10.62 20.80
CA ILE A 202 4.79 -11.11 21.47
C ILE A 202 4.15 -12.29 20.72
N PHE A 203 4.47 -12.44 19.43
CA PHE A 203 4.09 -13.59 18.61
C PHE A 203 5.19 -13.88 17.60
N GLU A 204 5.46 -15.16 17.37
CA GLU A 204 6.31 -15.64 16.28
C GLU A 204 5.75 -16.97 15.76
N ALA A 205 5.51 -17.04 14.46
CA ALA A 205 5.04 -18.24 13.80
C ALA A 205 6.15 -19.30 13.83
N LYS A 206 5.77 -20.54 14.15
CA LYS A 206 6.66 -21.71 14.15
C LYS A 206 6.98 -22.19 12.74
#